data_AF-A0A1H3R699-F1
#
_entry.id   AF-A0A1H3R699-F1
#
_cell.length_a   1.000
_cell.length_b   1.000
_cell.length_c   1.000
_cell.angle_alpha   90.00
_cell.angle_beta   90.00
_cell.angle_gamma   90.00
#
_symmetry.space_group_name_H-M   'P 1'
#
loop_
_entity.id
_entity.type
_entity.pdbx_description
1 polymer ?
#
loop_
_entity_poly.entity_id
_entity_poly.type
_entity_poly.pdbx_seq_one_letter_code
_entity_poly.pdbx_strand_id
1 'polypeptide(L)'
;MNRNDESDARPDGPHPHAAAAAREWALQERAREDERRGAPMSEDEPRLAQYRLLSRALRAPPMEPIPYGFAEQVARRAQAAAEAGDGIERWLQRLLLLGLVVASASLIVGGATDWLAGVDAAVRRLPAGVVSWGALAGACCLLSWGCSAAARAAGLEPAASARAA
;
A
#
# COMPACT_ATOMS: atom_id res chain seq x y z
N MET A 1 5.95 -4.25 -41.80
CA MET A 1 7.11 -3.50 -41.27
C MET A 1 7.39 -2.32 -42.20
N ASN A 2 6.56 -1.27 -42.15
CA ASN A 2 6.86 0.06 -42.71
C ASN A 2 5.74 1.03 -42.31
N ARG A 3 5.99 1.95 -41.37
CA ARG A 3 5.28 3.23 -41.27
C ARG A 3 5.97 4.11 -40.21
N ASN A 4 6.50 5.23 -40.68
CA ASN A 4 6.59 6.51 -39.97
C ASN A 4 7.84 6.85 -39.13
N ASP A 5 9.05 6.54 -39.59
CA ASP A 5 10.28 7.13 -39.01
C ASP A 5 10.74 8.43 -39.69
N GLU A 6 9.88 9.07 -40.50
CA GLU A 6 10.26 10.20 -41.37
C GLU A 6 9.37 11.44 -41.15
N SER A 7 9.06 11.77 -39.90
CA SER A 7 8.42 13.07 -39.55
C SER A 7 8.97 13.72 -38.28
N ASP A 8 10.24 13.49 -37.92
CA ASP A 8 10.88 14.16 -36.78
C ASP A 8 11.89 15.24 -37.21
N ALA A 9 11.63 15.86 -38.36
CA ALA A 9 12.22 17.14 -38.74
C ALA A 9 11.47 18.27 -38.02
N ARG A 10 11.83 18.45 -36.76
CA ARG A 10 11.37 19.48 -35.81
C ARG A 10 11.37 20.90 -36.41
N PRO A 11 10.27 21.65 -36.24
CA PRO A 11 10.34 23.07 -35.95
C PRO A 11 10.04 23.27 -34.46
N ASP A 12 11.04 23.69 -33.69
CA ASP A 12 10.90 24.29 -32.35
C ASP A 12 10.16 25.63 -32.42
N GLY A 13 8.95 25.62 -32.97
CA GLY A 13 8.01 26.72 -32.90
C GLY A 13 7.00 26.44 -31.79
N PRO A 14 6.57 27.42 -30.99
CA PRO A 14 5.49 27.20 -30.04
C PRO A 14 4.27 26.69 -30.82
N HIS A 15 3.85 25.44 -30.55
CA HIS A 15 2.61 24.93 -31.12
C HIS A 15 1.50 25.95 -30.80
N PRO A 16 0.78 26.51 -31.80
CA PRO A 16 -0.20 27.57 -31.56
C PRO A 16 -1.25 27.19 -30.50
N HIS A 17 -1.62 25.90 -30.45
CA HIS A 17 -2.50 25.33 -29.43
C HIS A 17 -1.87 25.28 -28.04
N ALA A 18 -0.57 24.99 -27.92
CA ALA A 18 0.14 25.00 -26.65
C ALA A 18 0.28 26.44 -26.11
N ALA A 19 0.56 27.41 -26.98
CA ALA A 19 0.59 28.82 -26.60
C ALA A 19 -0.78 29.34 -26.17
N ALA A 20 -1.87 28.90 -26.82
CA ALA A 20 -3.23 29.22 -26.41
C ALA A 20 -3.60 28.58 -25.06
N ALA A 21 -3.26 27.30 -24.86
CA ALA A 21 -3.48 26.60 -23.59
C ALA A 21 -2.71 27.23 -22.42
N ALA A 22 -1.46 27.67 -22.66
CA ALA A 22 -0.67 28.37 -21.64
C ALA A 22 -1.30 29.71 -21.23
N ARG A 23 -1.83 30.47 -22.20
CA ARG A 23 -2.56 31.72 -21.92
C ARG A 23 -3.84 31.46 -21.12
N GLU A 24 -4.57 30.40 -21.48
CA GLU A 24 -5.79 30.02 -20.77
C GLU A 24 -5.51 29.54 -19.34
N TRP A 25 -4.45 28.75 -19.15
CA TRP A 25 -4.00 28.32 -17.83
C TRP A 25 -3.60 29.51 -16.94
N ALA A 26 -2.86 30.47 -17.49
CA ALA A 26 -2.46 31.67 -16.77
C ALA A 26 -3.66 32.51 -16.30
N LEU A 27 -4.71 32.63 -17.14
CA LEU A 27 -5.96 33.30 -16.77
C LEU A 27 -6.69 32.58 -15.63
N GLN A 28 -6.69 31.24 -15.63
CA GLN A 28 -7.30 30.45 -14.56
C GLN A 28 -6.56 30.59 -13.23
N GLU A 29 -5.22 30.58 -13.25
CA GLU A 29 -4.42 30.80 -12.04
C GLU A 29 -4.59 32.22 -11.48
N ARG A 30 -4.59 33.24 -12.37
CA ARG A 30 -4.85 34.63 -11.96
C ARG A 30 -6.24 34.78 -11.33
N ALA A 31 -7.26 34.16 -11.92
CA ALA A 31 -8.62 34.16 -11.35
C ALA A 31 -8.67 33.52 -9.95
N ARG A 32 -7.95 32.40 -9.75
CA ARG A 32 -7.85 31.72 -8.44
C ARG A 32 -7.13 32.58 -7.40
N GLU A 33 -6.05 33.24 -7.79
CA GLU A 33 -5.31 34.16 -6.93
C GLU A 33 -6.11 35.39 -6.54
N ASP A 34 -6.80 36.01 -7.49
CA ASP A 34 -7.62 37.20 -7.25
C ASP A 34 -8.82 36.90 -6.34
N GLU A 35 -9.45 35.72 -6.46
CA GLU A 35 -10.46 35.26 -5.50
C GLU A 35 -9.85 34.96 -4.11
N ARG A 36 -8.62 34.44 -4.01
CA ARG A 36 -7.93 34.27 -2.72
C ARG A 36 -7.62 35.62 -2.05
N ARG A 37 -7.24 36.63 -2.84
CA ARG A 37 -6.89 37.98 -2.37
C ARG A 37 -8.11 38.89 -2.17
N GLY A 38 -9.30 38.46 -2.56
CA GLY A 38 -10.52 39.29 -2.48
C GLY A 38 -10.48 40.52 -3.38
N ALA A 39 -9.75 40.46 -4.50
CA ALA A 39 -9.61 41.59 -5.41
C ALA A 39 -10.99 41.98 -6.01
N PRO A 40 -11.27 43.28 -6.26
CA PRO A 40 -12.52 43.69 -6.91
C PRO A 40 -12.65 43.06 -8.30
N MET A 41 -13.87 42.86 -8.76
CA MET A 41 -14.12 42.34 -10.11
C MET A 41 -13.96 43.47 -11.12
N SER A 42 -13.03 43.33 -12.06
CA SER A 42 -12.86 44.28 -13.17
C SER A 42 -13.83 43.91 -14.31
N GLU A 43 -14.51 44.92 -14.86
CA GLU A 43 -15.40 44.77 -16.03
C GLU A 43 -14.61 44.63 -17.34
N ASP A 44 -13.32 44.96 -17.33
CA ASP A 44 -12.44 45.01 -18.51
C ASP A 44 -12.02 43.59 -18.98
N GLU A 45 -12.12 42.58 -18.09
CA GLU A 45 -11.71 41.20 -18.38
C GLU A 45 -12.87 40.19 -18.14
N PRO A 46 -13.85 40.08 -19.06
CA PRO A 46 -15.05 39.25 -18.86
C PRO A 46 -14.73 37.74 -18.73
N ARG A 47 -13.66 37.24 -19.38
CA ARG A 47 -13.21 35.85 -19.20
C ARG A 47 -12.66 35.59 -17.80
N LEU A 48 -11.93 36.55 -17.22
CA LEU A 48 -11.41 36.42 -15.87
C LEU A 48 -12.57 36.36 -14.86
N ALA A 49 -13.59 37.22 -15.04
CA ALA A 49 -14.81 37.19 -14.22
C ALA A 49 -15.53 35.83 -14.27
N GLN A 50 -15.62 35.18 -15.43
CA GLN A 50 -16.19 33.84 -15.57
C GLN A 50 -15.42 32.78 -14.78
N TYR A 51 -14.08 32.76 -14.86
CA TYR A 51 -13.27 31.81 -14.09
C TYR A 51 -13.37 32.06 -12.58
N ARG A 52 -13.52 33.32 -12.16
CA ARG A 52 -13.75 33.67 -10.75
C ARG A 52 -15.09 33.11 -10.26
N LEU A 53 -16.18 33.29 -11.01
CA LEU A 53 -17.48 32.69 -10.69
C LEU A 53 -17.41 31.17 -10.60
N LEU A 54 -16.74 30.51 -11.57
CA LEU A 54 -16.57 29.06 -11.55
C LEU A 54 -15.80 28.60 -10.32
N SER A 55 -14.69 29.25 -9.98
CA SER A 55 -13.90 28.91 -8.80
C SER A 55 -14.67 29.11 -7.49
N ARG A 56 -15.55 30.12 -7.43
CA ARG A 56 -16.46 30.35 -6.31
C ARG A 56 -17.52 29.25 -6.20
N ALA A 57 -18.13 28.86 -7.31
CA ALA A 57 -19.11 27.78 -7.35
C ALA A 57 -18.50 26.43 -6.92
N LEU A 58 -17.26 26.14 -7.32
CA LEU A 58 -16.53 24.94 -6.91
C LEU A 58 -16.13 24.94 -5.42
N ARG A 59 -15.90 26.13 -4.85
CA ARG A 59 -15.56 26.30 -3.42
C ARG A 59 -16.75 26.30 -2.50
N ALA A 60 -17.91 26.69 -3.00
CA ALA A 60 -19.17 26.60 -2.30
C ALA A 60 -20.00 25.48 -2.94
N PRO A 61 -19.55 24.20 -2.88
CA PRO A 61 -20.48 23.13 -3.19
C PRO A 61 -21.68 23.32 -2.25
N PRO A 62 -22.92 23.24 -2.73
CA PRO A 62 -24.06 23.16 -1.86
C PRO A 62 -23.87 21.91 -1.01
N MET A 63 -23.30 22.09 0.18
CA MET A 63 -23.12 21.04 1.16
C MET A 63 -24.51 20.78 1.71
N GLU A 64 -25.24 19.91 1.02
CA GLU A 64 -26.41 19.28 1.60
C GLU A 64 -25.99 18.70 2.95
N PRO A 65 -26.73 18.98 4.04
CA PRO A 65 -26.29 18.66 5.37
C PRO A 65 -25.99 17.17 5.45
N ILE A 66 -24.75 16.83 5.81
CA ILE A 66 -24.32 15.45 5.96
C ILE A 66 -25.24 14.81 7.00
N PRO A 67 -25.90 13.67 6.67
CA PRO A 67 -26.86 13.06 7.57
C PRO A 67 -26.17 12.65 8.88
N TYR A 68 -26.90 12.82 9.98
CA TYR A 68 -26.42 12.43 11.31
C TYR A 68 -26.00 10.96 11.31
N GLY A 69 -24.81 10.66 11.83
CA GLY A 69 -24.28 9.30 11.88
C GLY A 69 -23.63 8.78 10.59
N PHE A 70 -23.43 9.62 9.56
CA PHE A 70 -22.69 9.21 8.35
C PHE A 70 -21.30 8.65 8.67
N ALA A 71 -20.53 9.33 9.51
CA ALA A 71 -19.20 8.88 9.92
C ALA A 71 -19.27 7.51 10.62
N GLU A 72 -20.29 7.28 11.44
CA GLU A 72 -20.50 6.02 12.13
C GLU A 72 -20.88 4.88 11.16
N GLN A 73 -21.71 5.17 10.16
CA GLN A 73 -22.05 4.20 9.11
C GLN A 73 -20.85 3.86 8.23
N VAL A 74 -20.01 4.84 7.89
CA VAL A 74 -18.77 4.63 7.15
C VAL A 74 -17.76 3.83 7.97
N ALA A 75 -17.59 4.16 9.26
CA ALA A 75 -16.72 3.41 10.16
C ALA A 75 -17.17 1.95 10.30
N ARG A 76 -18.47 1.69 10.50
CA ARG A 76 -19.01 0.33 10.55
C ARG A 76 -18.80 -0.44 9.26
N ARG A 77 -18.98 0.21 8.09
CA ARG A 77 -18.71 -0.42 6.79
C ARG A 77 -17.23 -0.73 6.60
N ALA A 78 -16.33 0.17 6.98
CA ALA A 78 -14.89 -0.04 6.88
C ALA A 78 -14.42 -1.20 7.77
N GLN A 79 -14.94 -1.27 8.99
CA GLN A 79 -14.63 -2.36 9.91
C GLN A 79 -15.15 -3.71 9.41
N ALA A 80 -16.39 -3.78 8.91
CA ALA A 80 -16.94 -5.01 8.34
C ALA A 80 -16.15 -5.48 7.11
N ALA A 81 -15.66 -4.55 6.27
CA ALA A 81 -14.82 -4.88 5.12
C ALA A 81 -13.44 -5.43 5.54
N ALA A 82 -12.83 -4.86 6.58
CA ALA A 82 -11.57 -5.36 7.13
C ALA A 82 -11.72 -6.76 7.73
N GLU A 83 -12.77 -7.00 8.51
CA GLU A 83 -13.03 -8.32 9.12
C GLU A 83 -13.31 -9.42 8.09
N ALA A 84 -13.99 -9.09 6.99
CA ALA A 84 -14.29 -10.03 5.92
C ALA A 84 -13.04 -10.46 5.14
N GLY A 85 -12.11 -9.52 4.87
CA GLY A 85 -10.84 -9.82 4.20
C GLY A 85 -9.96 -10.75 5.01
N ASP A 86 -9.85 -10.51 6.31
CA ASP A 86 -9.04 -11.33 7.20
C ASP A 86 -9.58 -12.77 7.37
N GLY A 87 -10.90 -12.98 7.23
CA GLY A 87 -11.52 -14.29 7.46
C GLY A 87 -10.99 -15.37 6.51
N ILE A 88 -10.87 -15.03 5.22
CA ILE A 88 -10.37 -15.94 4.18
C ILE A 88 -8.88 -16.21 4.38
N GLU A 89 -8.08 -15.18 4.68
CA GLU A 89 -6.64 -15.34 4.93
C GLU A 89 -6.39 -16.26 6.13
N ARG A 90 -7.08 -16.02 7.25
CA ARG A 90 -6.98 -16.87 8.45
C ARG A 90 -7.41 -18.31 8.16
N TRP A 91 -8.42 -18.51 7.34
CA TRP A 91 -8.86 -19.84 6.93
C TRP A 91 -7.80 -20.54 6.06
N LEU A 92 -7.22 -19.83 5.09
CA LEU A 92 -6.13 -20.34 4.25
C LEU A 92 -4.90 -20.72 5.08
N GLN A 93 -4.51 -19.85 6.01
CA GLN A 93 -3.40 -20.10 6.94
C GLN A 93 -3.66 -21.34 7.80
N ARG A 94 -4.88 -21.51 8.32
CA ARG A 94 -5.25 -22.70 9.10
C ARG A 94 -5.17 -23.98 8.28
N LEU A 95 -5.66 -23.96 7.04
CA LEU A 95 -5.55 -25.11 6.14
C LEU A 95 -4.10 -25.44 5.82
N LEU A 96 -3.28 -24.42 5.58
CA LEU A 96 -1.86 -24.60 5.27
C LEU A 96 -1.10 -25.18 6.46
N LEU A 97 -1.36 -24.69 7.67
CA LEU A 97 -0.80 -25.23 8.91
C LEU A 97 -1.26 -26.68 9.14
N LEU A 98 -2.54 -26.97 8.95
CA LEU A 98 -3.07 -28.32 9.14
C LEU A 98 -2.49 -29.29 8.11
N GLY A 99 -2.37 -28.87 6.85
CA GLY A 99 -1.70 -29.61 5.79
C GLY A 99 -0.22 -29.87 6.11
N LEU A 100 0.50 -28.86 6.63
CA LEU A 100 1.89 -29.01 7.05
C LEU A 100 2.04 -30.02 8.20
N VAL A 101 1.16 -29.96 9.21
CA VAL A 101 1.14 -30.92 10.33
C VAL A 101 0.88 -32.34 9.83
N VAL A 102 -0.12 -32.53 8.96
CA VAL A 102 -0.45 -33.84 8.39
C VAL A 102 0.70 -34.38 7.54
N ALA A 103 1.30 -33.54 6.68
CA ALA A 103 2.44 -33.93 5.86
C ALA A 103 3.64 -34.33 6.73
N SER A 104 3.92 -33.55 7.78
CA SER A 104 5.00 -33.82 8.72
C SER A 104 4.78 -35.13 9.47
N ALA A 105 3.57 -35.37 9.99
CA ALA A 105 3.20 -36.62 10.64
C ALA A 105 3.30 -37.83 9.69
N SER A 106 2.88 -37.65 8.43
CA SER A 106 2.97 -38.69 7.40
C SER A 106 4.42 -39.06 7.09
N LEU A 107 5.33 -38.08 7.02
CA LEU A 107 6.77 -38.34 6.83
C LEU A 107 7.39 -39.09 8.02
N ILE A 108 6.93 -38.80 9.24
CA ILE A 108 7.40 -39.50 10.45
C ILE A 108 6.92 -40.95 10.46
N VAL A 109 5.64 -41.19 10.16
CA VAL A 109 5.02 -42.53 10.17
C VAL A 109 5.47 -43.37 8.97
N GLY A 110 5.69 -42.75 7.80
CA GLY A 110 6.06 -43.42 6.55
C GLY A 110 7.49 -43.94 6.45
N GLY A 111 8.27 -43.91 7.54
CA GLY A 111 9.66 -44.33 7.54
C GLY A 111 10.58 -43.17 7.19
N ALA A 112 10.80 -42.28 8.16
CA ALA A 112 11.69 -41.14 7.98
C ALA A 112 13.16 -41.54 7.73
N THR A 113 13.52 -42.79 7.99
CA THR A 113 14.90 -43.30 8.00
C THR A 113 15.60 -43.18 6.65
N ASP A 114 14.91 -43.41 5.53
CA ASP A 114 15.56 -43.49 4.22
C ASP A 114 15.95 -42.10 3.69
N TRP A 115 15.09 -41.09 3.87
CA TRP A 115 15.43 -39.72 3.50
C TRP A 115 16.32 -39.05 4.55
N LEU A 116 16.15 -39.37 5.85
CA LEU A 116 17.05 -38.92 6.92
C LEU A 116 18.48 -39.42 6.70
N ALA A 117 18.68 -40.64 6.21
CA ALA A 117 20.01 -41.14 5.86
C ALA A 117 20.65 -40.32 4.72
N GLY A 118 19.86 -39.91 3.72
CA GLY A 118 20.31 -39.02 2.65
C GLY A 118 20.69 -37.62 3.16
N VAL A 119 19.89 -37.08 4.09
CA VAL A 119 20.18 -35.80 4.76
C VAL A 119 21.41 -35.90 5.65
N ASP A 120 21.55 -36.95 6.45
CA ASP A 120 22.72 -37.19 7.29
C ASP A 120 24.00 -37.33 6.43
N ALA A 121 23.91 -38.07 5.32
CA ALA A 121 25.00 -38.18 4.37
C ALA A 121 25.37 -36.82 3.72
N ALA A 122 24.39 -35.96 3.45
CA ALA A 122 24.64 -34.61 2.93
C ALA A 122 25.26 -33.70 4.01
N VAL A 123 24.73 -33.73 5.24
CA VAL A 123 25.24 -32.93 6.38
C VAL A 123 26.67 -33.32 6.72
N ARG A 124 27.02 -34.61 6.68
CA ARG A 124 28.39 -35.09 6.92
C ARG A 124 29.40 -34.64 5.85
N ARG A 125 28.94 -34.22 4.66
CA ARG A 125 29.81 -33.62 3.63
C ARG A 125 30.13 -32.15 3.90
N LEU A 126 29.39 -31.48 4.80
CA LEU A 126 29.67 -30.11 5.17
C LEU A 126 30.84 -30.03 6.17
N PRO A 127 31.64 -28.94 6.14
CA PRO A 127 32.64 -28.70 7.17
C PRO A 127 32.01 -28.66 8.57
N ALA A 128 32.64 -29.29 9.55
CA ALA A 128 32.14 -29.37 10.92
C ALA A 128 31.81 -28.00 11.55
N GLY A 129 32.56 -26.94 11.16
CA GLY A 129 32.28 -25.57 11.58
C GLY A 129 30.94 -25.02 11.07
N VAL A 130 30.51 -25.39 9.85
CA VAL A 130 29.24 -24.93 9.30
C VAL A 130 28.07 -25.59 10.02
N VAL A 131 28.20 -26.87 10.39
CA VAL A 131 27.18 -27.61 11.14
C VAL A 131 27.05 -27.06 12.56
N SER A 132 28.16 -26.78 13.25
CA SER A 132 28.14 -26.27 14.63
C SER A 132 27.61 -24.84 14.74
N TRP A 133 28.06 -23.93 13.88
CA TRP A 133 27.56 -22.56 13.85
C TRP A 133 26.12 -22.49 13.32
N GLY A 134 25.76 -23.33 12.35
CA GLY A 134 24.39 -23.42 11.84
C GLY A 134 23.41 -23.93 12.88
N ALA A 135 23.77 -24.96 13.64
CA ALA A 135 22.94 -25.47 14.73
C ALA A 135 22.75 -24.43 15.85
N LEU A 136 23.83 -23.71 16.21
CA LEU A 136 23.76 -22.66 17.22
C LEU A 136 22.88 -21.48 16.76
N ALA A 137 23.05 -21.04 15.51
CA ALA A 137 22.21 -20.00 14.92
C ALA A 137 20.74 -20.44 14.87
N GLY A 138 20.47 -21.67 14.44
CA GLY A 138 19.13 -22.25 14.42
C GLY A 138 18.50 -22.30 15.81
N ALA A 139 19.24 -22.76 16.82
CA ALA A 139 18.79 -22.80 18.21
C ALA A 139 18.47 -21.38 18.75
N CYS A 140 19.31 -20.39 18.44
CA CYS A 140 19.09 -19.00 18.85
C CYS A 140 17.83 -18.41 18.18
N CYS A 141 17.64 -18.63 16.88
CA CYS A 141 16.45 -18.19 16.16
C CYS A 141 15.17 -18.85 16.72
N LEU A 142 15.21 -20.16 16.99
CA LEU A 142 14.08 -20.87 17.58
C LEU A 142 13.75 -20.37 18.98
N LEU A 143 14.75 -20.09 19.82
CA LEU A 143 14.52 -19.52 21.14
C LEU A 143 13.90 -18.13 21.04
N SER A 144 14.41 -17.28 20.15
CA SER A 144 13.88 -15.93 19.93
C SER A 144 12.41 -15.96 19.46
N TRP A 145 12.10 -16.84 18.51
CA TRP A 145 10.74 -17.02 18.01
C TRP A 145 9.82 -17.66 19.05
N GLY A 146 10.30 -18.63 19.82
CA GLY A 146 9.56 -19.26 20.92
C GLY A 146 9.22 -18.26 22.02
N CYS A 147 10.19 -17.46 22.46
CA CYS A 147 9.99 -16.41 23.46
C CYS A 147 9.02 -15.33 22.97
N SER A 148 9.14 -14.87 21.72
CA SER A 148 8.20 -13.89 21.15
C SER A 148 6.79 -14.45 20.95
N ALA A 149 6.65 -15.74 20.61
CA ALA A 149 5.36 -16.40 20.54
C ALA A 149 4.73 -16.58 21.93
N ALA A 150 5.53 -16.95 22.94
CA ALA A 150 5.08 -17.07 24.31
C ALA A 150 4.69 -15.72 24.92
N ALA A 151 5.44 -14.65 24.66
CA ALA A 151 5.11 -13.29 25.10
C ALA A 151 3.77 -12.81 24.51
N ARG A 152 3.55 -13.07 23.21
CA ARG A 152 2.28 -12.78 22.53
C ARG A 152 1.11 -13.61 23.09
N ALA A 153 1.33 -14.91 23.34
CA ALA A 153 0.31 -15.78 23.91
C ALA A 153 -0.04 -15.42 25.36
N ALA A 154 0.93 -14.92 26.13
CA ALA A 154 0.74 -14.45 27.50
C ALA A 154 0.16 -13.02 27.59
N GLY A 155 -0.04 -12.34 26.46
CA GLY A 155 -0.55 -10.96 26.44
C GLY A 155 0.42 -9.93 27.03
N LEU A 156 1.72 -10.24 27.06
CA LEU A 156 2.76 -9.39 27.64
C LEU A 156 3.34 -8.35 26.67
N GLU A 157 2.77 -8.19 25.47
CA GLU A 157 3.20 -7.16 24.54
C GLU A 157 2.91 -5.79 25.15
N PRO A 158 3.95 -4.97 25.46
CA PRO A 158 3.73 -3.58 25.77
C PRO A 158 3.14 -2.97 24.51
N ALA A 159 1.93 -2.43 24.60
CA ALA A 159 1.35 -1.61 23.54
C ALA A 159 2.42 -0.62 23.09
N ALA A 160 3.00 -0.86 21.90
CA ALA A 160 4.01 0.01 21.33
C ALA A 160 3.32 1.36 21.17
N SER A 161 3.62 2.21 22.14
CA SER A 161 3.00 3.50 22.36
C SER A 161 3.06 4.29 21.06
N ALA A 162 1.88 4.71 20.61
CA ALA A 162 1.64 5.99 19.97
C ALA A 162 2.83 6.96 20.10
N ARG A 163 3.64 7.02 19.04
CA ARG A 163 4.64 8.06 18.70
C ARG A 163 5.12 7.69 17.29
N ALA A 164 4.89 8.46 16.24
CA ALA A 164 4.90 9.92 16.16
C ALA A 164 3.66 10.46 15.43
N ALA A 165 2.98 11.37 16.12
CA ALA A 165 2.34 12.53 15.52
C ALA A 165 3.42 13.58 15.23
#